data_AF-A0A920N9X2-F1
#
_entry.id   AF-A0A920N9X2-F1
#
_cell.length_a   1.000
_cell.length_b   1.000
_cell.length_c   1.000
_cell.angle_alpha   90.00
_cell.angle_beta   90.00
_cell.angle_gamma   90.00
#
_symmetry.space_group_name_H-M   'P 1'
#
loop_
_entity.id
_entity.type
_entity.pdbx_description
1 polymer ?
#
loop_
_entity_poly.entity_id
_entity_poly.type
_entity_poly.pdbx_seq_one_letter_code
_entity_poly.pdbx_strand_id
1 'polypeptide(L)' 'MRFGVSVFPGTWSDVDCYSVINDVLGYEVDYVWHKETDIENMTA' A
#
# COMPACT_ATOMS: atom_id res chain seq x y z
N MET A 1 11.82 -3.80 3.84
CA MET A 1 10.61 -3.15 4.38
C MET A 1 9.59 -3.16 3.26
N ARG A 2 8.42 -3.74 3.51
CA ARG A 2 7.36 -3.93 2.52
C ARG A 2 6.10 -3.33 3.07
N PHE A 3 5.62 -2.28 2.42
CA PHE A 3 4.47 -1.51 2.86
C PHE A 3 3.19 -1.96 2.17
N GLY A 4 2.06 -1.61 2.78
CA GLY A 4 0.74 -1.76 2.19
C GLY A 4 0.00 -0.44 2.13
N VAL A 5 -0.61 -0.14 0.99
CA VAL A 5 -1.58 0.95 0.87
C VAL A 5 -2.99 0.37 0.92
N SER A 6 -3.69 0.59 2.02
CA SER A 6 -5.07 0.12 2.18
C SER A 6 -6.03 0.94 1.30
N VAL A 7 -6.79 0.24 0.46
CA VAL A 7 -7.76 0.84 -0.48
C VAL A 7 -9.18 0.47 -0.05
N PHE A 8 -9.99 1.49 0.23
CA PHE A 8 -11.43 1.38 0.49
C PHE A 8 -12.22 1.87 -0.73
N PRO A 9 -13.50 1.48 -0.88
CA PRO A 9 -14.35 2.02 -1.95
C PRO A 9 -14.46 3.55 -1.79
N GLY A 10 -13.99 4.29 -2.80
CA GLY A 10 -13.98 5.76 -2.77
C GLY A 10 -12.70 6.38 -2.21
N THR A 11 -11.67 5.59 -1.86
CA THR A 11 -10.33 6.13 -1.64
C THR A 11 -9.84 6.81 -2.92
N TRP A 12 -9.22 7.98 -2.76
CA TRP A 12 -8.75 8.81 -3.87
C TRP A 12 -7.24 9.06 -3.83
N SER A 13 -6.61 8.87 -2.67
CA SER A 13 -5.19 9.19 -2.42
C SER A 13 -4.31 7.94 -2.33
N ASP A 14 -4.85 6.76 -2.65
CA ASP A 14 -4.11 5.50 -2.69
C ASP A 14 -2.93 5.56 -3.67
N VAL A 15 -3.13 6.19 -4.83
CA VAL A 15 -2.06 6.40 -5.82
C VAL A 15 -0.96 7.32 -5.31
N ASP A 16 -1.32 8.41 -4.61
CA ASP A 16 -0.35 9.34 -4.04
C ASP A 16 0.52 8.65 -2.98
N CYS A 17 -0.10 7.88 -2.09
CA CYS A 17 0.60 7.09 -1.08
C CYS A 17 1.53 6.06 -1.71
N TYR A 18 1.07 5.36 -2.75
CA TYR A 18 1.89 4.39 -3.47
C TYR A 18 3.12 5.05 -4.09
N SER A 19 2.95 6.16 -4.81
CA SER A 19 4.05 6.86 -5.49
C SER A 19 5.09 7.39 -4.51
N VAL A 20 4.67 7.94 -3.35
CA VAL A 20 5.63 8.37 -2.33
C VAL A 20 6.45 7.20 -1.82
N ILE A 21 5.83 6.06 -1.52
CA ILE A 21 6.54 4.91 -0.96
C ILE A 21 7.46 4.25 -2.00
N ASN A 22 6.95 4.03 -3.21
CA ASN A 22 7.67 3.35 -4.28
C ASN A 22 8.72 4.25 -4.94
N ASP A 23 8.31 5.42 -5.40
CA ASP A 23 9.14 6.24 -6.31
C ASP A 23 10.04 7.22 -5.54
N VAL A 24 9.55 7.76 -4.42
CA VAL A 24 10.31 8.74 -3.62
C VAL A 24 11.17 8.05 -2.56
N LEU A 25 10.58 7.12 -1.82
CA LEU A 25 11.27 6.42 -0.73
C LEU A 25 11.99 5.14 -1.18
N GLY A 26 11.65 4.58 -2.35
CA GLY A 26 12.32 3.40 -2.91
C GLY A 26 12.02 2.10 -2.18
N TYR A 27 10.91 2.02 -1.44
CA TYR A 27 10.50 0.80 -0.75
C TYR A 27 9.48 0.01 -1.57
N GLU A 28 9.50 -1.30 -1.41
CA GLU A 28 8.47 -2.17 -1.96
C GLU A 28 7.12 -1.88 -1.31
N VAL A 29 6.08 -1.76 -2.13
CA VAL A 29 4.72 -1.46 -1.68
C VAL A 29 3.68 -2.11 -2.59
N ASP A 30 2.63 -2.62 -1.97
CA ASP A 30 1.48 -3.23 -2.65
C ASP A 30 0.16 -2.58 -2.19
N TYR A 31 -0.85 -2.61 -3.05
CA TYR A 31 -2.21 -2.24 -2.65
C TYR A 31 -2.85 -3.37 -1.85
N VAL A 32 -3.54 -3.01 -0.76
CA VAL A 32 -4.31 -3.94 0.07
C VAL A 32 -5.77 -3.58 -0.05
N TRP A 33 -6.59 -4.50 -0.56
CA TRP A 33 -8.01 -4.23 -0.61
C TRP A 33 -8.63 -4.32 0.78
N HIS A 34 -9.56 -3.44 1.15
CA HIS A 34 -10.15 -3.42 2.50
C HIS A 34 -10.84 -4.72 2.98
N LYS A 35 -11.05 -5.70 2.09
CA LYS A 35 -11.61 -7.03 2.43
C LYS A 35 -10.55 -8.13 2.52
N GLU A 36 -9.31 -7.82 2.21
CA GLU A 36 -8.19 -8.74 2.31
C GLU A 36 -7.82 -8.94 3.79
N THR A 37 -7.70 -10.21 4.20
CA THR A 37 -7.40 -10.58 5.58
C THR A 37 -6.02 -11.16 5.76
N ASP A 38 -5.35 -11.49 4.64
CA ASP A 38 -3.98 -11.98 4.61
C ASP A 38 -3.05 -10.83 4.21
N ILE A 39 -2.16 -10.43 5.12
CA ILE A 39 -1.17 -9.38 4.91
C ILE A 39 0.23 -9.85 5.32
N GLU A 40 0.46 -11.17 5.34
CA GLU A 40 1.74 -11.76 5.80
C GLU A 40 2.94 -11.32 4.94
N ASN A 41 2.68 -10.86 3.71
CA ASN A 41 3.71 -10.35 2.81
C ASN A 41 4.22 -8.94 3.16
N MET A 42 3.70 -8.31 4.22
CA MET A 42 4.07 -6.95 4.64
C MET A 42 5.05 -6.98 5.80
N THR A 43 6.07 -6.12 5.76
CA THR A 43 7.13 -6.07 6.77
C THR A 43 7.37 -4.64 7.23
N ALA A 44 7.32 -4.45 8.55
CA ALA A 44 7.56 -3.17 9.22
C ALA A 44 9.02 -2.71 9.16
#